data_AF-A0A0F6SHG7-F1
#
_entry.id   AF-A0A0F6SHG7-F1
#
_cell.length_a   1.000
_cell.length_b   1.000
_cell.length_c   1.000
_cell.angle_alpha   90.00
_cell.angle_beta   90.00
_cell.angle_gamma   90.00
#
_symmetry.space_group_name_H-M   'P 1'
#
loop_
_entity.id
_entity.type
_entity.pdbx_description
1 polymer ?
#
loop_
_entity_poly.entity_id
_entity_poly.type
_entity_poly.pdbx_seq_one_letter_code
_entity_poly.pdbx_strand_id
1 'polypeptide(L)'
;MIAAGALMVTLPGCLTQNVQYDVPQNYPPSIESADTALFPLNSLIQFPSELEVDADGGVTTLERLPLELDVRDPNVAQRLEYRVYIDFDSDTPMLTGSAPIPPNPPSVLREVEIFVPRSFLEPEGCHRIEVVVSSAFAGPIGRAPQTQGDVATATWWVISDTDGMNGVDARGCQL
;
A
#
# COMPACT_ATOMS: atom_id res chain seq x y z
N MET A 1 82.54 22.10 20.32
CA MET A 1 81.95 21.19 19.33
C MET A 1 81.01 20.25 20.05
N ILE A 2 79.70 20.42 19.90
CA ILE A 2 78.69 19.44 20.33
C ILE A 2 77.69 19.35 19.17
N ALA A 3 77.57 18.14 18.61
CA ALA A 3 76.74 17.84 17.45
C ALA A 3 75.28 17.66 17.87
N ALA A 4 74.36 18.34 17.20
CA ALA A 4 72.93 18.16 17.34
C ALA A 4 72.47 17.02 16.42
N GLY A 5 72.05 15.90 16.99
CA GLY A 5 71.44 14.78 16.28
C GLY A 5 69.94 14.99 16.13
N ALA A 6 69.44 14.98 14.89
CA ALA A 6 68.02 15.06 14.57
C ALA A 6 67.36 13.68 14.70
N LEU A 7 66.32 13.57 15.54
CA LEU A 7 65.42 12.41 15.60
C LEU A 7 64.38 12.53 14.48
N MET A 8 64.35 11.56 13.56
CA MET A 8 63.20 11.36 12.66
C MET A 8 62.15 10.51 13.39
N VAL A 9 61.00 11.11 13.69
CA VAL A 9 59.81 10.42 14.21
C VAL A 9 58.99 9.93 13.01
N THR A 10 58.98 8.63 12.77
CA THR A 10 58.09 7.98 11.79
C THR A 10 56.70 7.84 12.42
N LEU A 11 55.73 8.64 11.96
CA LEU A 11 54.32 8.49 12.34
C LEU A 11 53.75 7.20 11.74
N PRO A 12 53.02 6.37 12.50
CA PRO A 12 52.30 5.22 11.97
C PRO A 12 51.17 5.73 11.06
N GLY A 13 51.27 5.44 9.77
CA GLY A 13 50.21 5.73 8.80
C GLY A 13 48.92 5.01 9.20
N CYS A 14 47.86 5.78 9.45
CA CYS A 14 46.50 5.24 9.57
C CYS A 14 46.12 4.55 8.26
N LEU A 15 46.00 3.23 8.30
CA LEU A 15 45.31 2.46 7.26
C LEU A 15 43.82 2.79 7.32
N THR A 16 43.38 3.77 6.54
CA THR A 16 41.95 3.95 6.27
C THR A 16 41.56 2.87 5.26
N GLN A 17 41.14 1.70 5.74
CA GLN A 17 40.42 0.79 4.87
C GLN A 17 39.14 1.49 4.46
N ASN A 18 39.07 1.94 3.20
CA ASN A 18 37.84 2.39 2.57
C ASN A 18 36.92 1.17 2.48
N VAL A 19 36.16 0.92 3.54
CA VAL A 19 35.00 0.04 3.47
C VAL A 19 34.05 0.74 2.51
N GLN A 20 34.02 0.27 1.26
CA GLN A 20 33.00 0.68 0.31
C GLN A 20 31.66 0.24 0.88
N TYR A 21 30.93 1.21 1.44
CA TYR A 21 29.56 0.99 1.86
C TYR A 21 28.71 0.99 0.60
N ASP A 22 28.35 -0.21 0.13
CA ASP A 22 27.33 -0.35 -0.89
C ASP A 22 26.01 0.10 -0.26
N VAL A 23 25.52 1.25 -0.72
CA VAL A 23 24.20 1.74 -0.31
C VAL A 23 23.19 0.67 -0.71
N PRO A 24 22.40 0.12 0.24
CA PRO A 24 21.38 -0.86 -0.10
C PRO A 24 20.47 -0.29 -1.19
N GLN A 25 20.35 -1.00 -2.29
CA GLN A 25 19.47 -0.58 -3.38
C GLN A 25 18.02 -0.74 -2.92
N ASN A 26 17.28 0.37 -2.89
CA ASN A 26 15.87 0.36 -2.55
C ASN A 26 15.08 -0.14 -3.77
N TYR A 27 14.44 -1.30 -3.63
CA TYR A 27 13.52 -1.83 -4.62
C TYR A 27 12.09 -1.59 -4.11
N PRO A 28 11.31 -0.71 -4.77
CA PRO A 28 9.95 -0.46 -4.33
C PRO A 28 9.10 -1.71 -4.50
N PRO A 29 8.08 -1.89 -3.64
CA PRO A 29 7.06 -2.89 -3.87
C PRO A 29 6.28 -2.58 -5.15
N SER A 30 5.58 -3.57 -5.69
CA SER A 30 4.53 -3.41 -6.69
C SER A 30 3.25 -4.13 -6.25
N ILE A 31 2.10 -3.64 -6.72
CA ILE A 31 0.79 -4.23 -6.41
C ILE A 31 0.17 -4.74 -7.70
N GLU A 32 -0.29 -5.98 -7.67
CA GLU A 32 -1.00 -6.66 -8.75
C GLU A 32 -2.35 -7.16 -8.21
N SER A 33 -3.30 -7.44 -9.11
CA SER A 33 -4.53 -8.13 -8.70
C SER A 33 -4.17 -9.58 -8.43
N ALA A 34 -4.70 -10.15 -7.35
CA ALA A 34 -4.61 -11.58 -7.15
C ALA A 34 -5.28 -12.32 -8.32
N ASP A 35 -4.77 -13.48 -8.71
CA ASP A 35 -5.36 -14.29 -9.79
C ASP A 35 -6.83 -14.70 -9.51
N THR A 36 -7.20 -14.74 -8.22
CA THR A 36 -8.55 -15.06 -7.74
C THR A 36 -9.40 -13.83 -7.43
N ALA A 37 -8.88 -12.61 -7.67
CA ALA A 37 -9.52 -11.38 -7.21
C ALA A 37 -10.92 -11.23 -7.79
N LEU A 38 -11.93 -11.16 -6.91
CA LEU A 38 -13.30 -10.84 -7.30
C LEU A 38 -13.41 -9.46 -7.96
N PHE A 39 -12.57 -8.53 -7.52
CA PHE A 39 -12.53 -7.15 -8.00
C PHE A 39 -11.11 -6.74 -8.41
N PRO A 40 -10.70 -7.03 -9.65
CA PRO A 40 -9.34 -6.73 -10.10
C PRO A 40 -9.07 -5.22 -10.15
N LEU A 41 -7.79 -4.85 -10.08
CA LEU A 41 -7.33 -3.46 -10.25
C LEU A 41 -7.82 -2.87 -11.56
N ASN A 42 -8.03 -1.55 -11.56
CA ASN A 42 -8.54 -0.79 -12.71
C ASN A 42 -9.93 -1.23 -13.17
N SER A 43 -10.68 -1.96 -12.35
CA SER A 43 -12.10 -2.23 -12.58
C SER A 43 -12.99 -1.24 -11.85
N LEU A 44 -14.17 -1.01 -12.41
CA LEU A 44 -15.26 -0.31 -11.77
C LEU A 44 -16.08 -1.33 -10.99
N ILE A 45 -16.09 -1.20 -9.67
CA ILE A 45 -16.83 -2.07 -8.76
C ILE A 45 -18.24 -1.51 -8.59
N GLN A 46 -19.25 -2.32 -8.83
CA GLN A 46 -20.61 -2.03 -8.37
C GLN A 46 -20.81 -2.76 -7.06
N PHE A 47 -21.07 -2.02 -5.99
CA PHE A 47 -21.28 -2.57 -4.66
C PHE A 47 -22.75 -2.37 -4.26
N PRO A 48 -23.66 -3.22 -4.80
CA PRO A 48 -25.10 -3.08 -4.54
C PRO A 48 -25.38 -3.31 -3.07
N SER A 49 -26.43 -2.69 -2.54
CA SER A 49 -26.82 -2.83 -1.13
C SER A 49 -27.44 -4.18 -0.78
N GLU A 50 -27.83 -4.94 -1.80
CA GLU A 50 -28.37 -6.29 -1.70
C GLU A 50 -27.62 -7.15 -2.72
N LEU A 51 -26.80 -8.12 -2.28
CA LEU A 51 -25.96 -8.88 -3.20
C LEU A 51 -26.70 -10.09 -3.78
N GLU A 52 -27.44 -10.82 -2.94
CA GLU A 52 -28.16 -12.01 -3.36
C GLU A 52 -29.43 -12.22 -2.54
N VAL A 53 -30.52 -12.52 -3.23
CA VAL A 53 -31.70 -13.16 -2.65
C VAL A 53 -31.42 -14.66 -2.64
N ASP A 54 -31.28 -15.25 -1.46
CA ASP A 54 -31.12 -16.69 -1.31
C ASP A 54 -32.36 -17.45 -1.82
N ALA A 55 -32.24 -18.77 -1.95
CA ALA A 55 -33.33 -19.62 -2.46
C ALA A 55 -34.60 -19.60 -1.58
N ASP A 56 -34.50 -19.13 -0.34
CA ASP A 56 -35.58 -18.99 0.64
C ASP A 56 -36.14 -17.55 0.71
N GLY A 57 -35.62 -16.62 -0.11
CA GLY A 57 -36.02 -15.23 -0.15
C GLY A 57 -35.32 -14.31 0.86
N GLY A 58 -34.28 -14.80 1.55
CA GLY A 58 -33.42 -14.02 2.42
C GLY A 58 -32.45 -13.15 1.63
N VAL A 59 -32.38 -11.87 1.96
CA VAL A 59 -31.44 -10.94 1.33
C VAL A 59 -30.13 -10.94 2.12
N THR A 60 -29.02 -11.23 1.45
CA THR A 60 -27.68 -11.12 2.05
C THR A 60 -27.03 -9.82 1.59
N THR A 61 -26.85 -8.89 2.52
CA THR A 61 -26.11 -7.65 2.29
C THR A 61 -24.62 -7.91 2.46
N LEU A 62 -23.80 -7.55 1.45
CA LEU A 62 -22.36 -7.45 1.69
C LEU A 62 -22.08 -6.24 2.55
N GLU A 63 -21.71 -6.49 3.81
CA GLU A 63 -21.29 -5.48 4.78
C GLU A 63 -19.87 -4.96 4.51
N ARG A 64 -19.07 -5.73 3.76
CA ARG A 64 -17.67 -5.42 3.47
C ARG A 64 -17.34 -5.77 2.03
N LEU A 65 -16.59 -4.90 1.38
CA LEU A 65 -16.00 -5.13 0.07
C LEU A 65 -14.61 -5.77 0.25
N PRO A 66 -14.41 -7.04 -0.14
CA PRO A 66 -13.09 -7.67 -0.15
C PRO A 66 -12.28 -7.16 -1.34
N LEU A 67 -11.06 -6.72 -1.11
CA LEU A 67 -10.09 -6.36 -2.13
C LEU A 67 -8.88 -7.28 -1.97
N GLU A 68 -8.70 -8.17 -2.95
CA GLU A 68 -7.64 -9.17 -2.97
C GLU A 68 -6.51 -8.68 -3.88
N LEU A 69 -5.30 -8.57 -3.33
CA LEU A 69 -4.15 -8.05 -4.05
C LEU A 69 -2.90 -8.85 -3.72
N ASP A 70 -1.99 -8.86 -4.68
CA ASP A 70 -0.66 -9.43 -4.55
C ASP A 70 0.38 -8.32 -4.46
N VAL A 71 1.11 -8.27 -3.34
CA VAL A 71 2.24 -7.37 -3.17
C VAL A 71 3.52 -8.11 -3.55
N ARG A 72 4.16 -7.66 -4.62
CA ARG A 72 5.49 -8.14 -5.03
C ARG A 72 6.57 -7.23 -4.44
N ASP A 73 7.45 -7.81 -3.65
CA ASP A 73 8.55 -7.12 -2.98
C ASP A 73 9.84 -7.95 -3.02
N PRO A 74 10.90 -7.48 -3.69
CA PRO A 74 12.20 -8.16 -3.72
C PRO A 74 12.87 -8.30 -2.35
N ASN A 75 12.55 -7.44 -1.39
CA ASN A 75 13.14 -7.47 -0.06
C ASN A 75 12.35 -8.40 0.88
N VAL A 76 12.32 -9.69 0.58
CA VAL A 76 11.43 -10.69 1.21
C VAL A 76 11.48 -10.77 2.75
N ALA A 77 12.57 -10.29 3.37
CA ALA A 77 12.77 -10.27 4.82
C ALA A 77 12.21 -9.01 5.50
N GLN A 78 11.85 -7.97 4.74
CA GLN A 78 11.34 -6.71 5.30
C GLN A 78 9.84 -6.82 5.60
N ARG A 79 9.40 -6.08 6.61
CA ARG A 79 7.98 -5.85 6.88
C ARG A 79 7.50 -4.69 6.02
N LEU A 80 6.29 -4.79 5.49
CA LEU A 80 5.61 -3.68 4.84
C LEU A 80 4.39 -3.27 5.66
N GLU A 81 3.79 -2.13 5.33
CA GLU A 81 2.53 -1.65 5.86
C GLU A 81 1.65 -1.23 4.68
N TYR A 82 0.38 -1.61 4.69
CA TYR A 82 -0.60 -1.02 3.80
C TYR A 82 -1.45 0.00 4.54
N ARG A 83 -1.92 1.00 3.79
CA ARG A 83 -2.92 1.98 4.21
C ARG A 83 -4.01 2.08 3.17
N VAL A 84 -5.24 2.17 3.64
CA VAL A 84 -6.44 2.29 2.82
C VAL A 84 -6.99 3.69 3.01
N TYR A 85 -7.16 4.39 1.90
CA TYR A 85 -7.81 5.68 1.86
C TYR A 85 -9.04 5.60 0.99
N ILE A 86 -10.09 6.32 1.40
CA ILE A 86 -11.33 6.43 0.64
C ILE A 86 -11.57 7.90 0.39
N ASP A 87 -11.83 8.24 -0.87
CA ASP A 87 -12.03 9.63 -1.33
C ASP A 87 -10.92 10.56 -0.87
N PHE A 88 -9.69 10.04 -0.88
CA PHE A 88 -8.52 10.80 -0.45
C PHE A 88 -8.42 12.09 -1.25
N ASP A 89 -8.49 13.21 -0.54
CA ASP A 89 -8.12 14.53 -1.00
C ASP A 89 -6.98 15.05 -0.11
N SER A 90 -6.05 15.81 -0.68
CA SER A 90 -4.87 16.31 0.06
C SER A 90 -5.24 17.16 1.28
N ASP A 91 -6.43 17.76 1.27
CA ASP A 91 -6.92 18.62 2.33
C ASP A 91 -7.61 17.84 3.47
N THR A 92 -8.08 16.61 3.21
CA THR A 92 -8.82 15.79 4.19
C THR A 92 -8.47 14.31 4.03
N PRO A 93 -7.28 13.86 4.48
CA PRO A 93 -6.88 12.48 4.34
C PRO A 93 -7.75 11.56 5.22
N MET A 94 -8.65 10.79 4.59
CA MET A 94 -9.46 9.80 5.29
C MET A 94 -8.79 8.42 5.26
N LEU A 95 -7.94 8.14 6.26
CA LEU A 95 -7.39 6.81 6.49
C LEU A 95 -8.49 5.92 7.10
N THR A 96 -8.93 4.90 6.37
CA THR A 96 -10.01 4.00 6.81
C THR A 96 -9.50 2.66 7.32
N GLY A 97 -8.25 2.31 7.00
CA GLY A 97 -7.62 1.10 7.49
C GLY A 97 -6.11 1.12 7.31
N SER A 98 -5.40 0.41 8.17
CA SER A 98 -3.96 0.16 8.03
C SER A 98 -3.60 -1.13 8.72
N ALA A 99 -2.74 -1.93 8.12
CA ALA A 99 -2.19 -3.10 8.78
C ALA A 99 -0.79 -3.44 8.26
N PRO A 100 0.02 -4.10 9.09
CA PRO A 100 1.30 -4.62 8.64
C PRO A 100 1.13 -5.81 7.71
N ILE A 101 1.95 -5.87 6.66
CA ILE A 101 2.13 -7.06 5.82
C ILE A 101 3.40 -7.77 6.30
N PRO A 102 3.30 -9.01 6.81
CA PRO A 102 4.46 -9.74 7.31
C PRO A 102 5.47 -10.05 6.18
N PRO A 103 6.76 -10.23 6.51
CA PRO A 103 7.74 -10.82 5.60
C PRO A 103 7.30 -12.22 5.15
N ASN A 104 7.62 -12.61 3.90
CA ASN A 104 7.26 -13.92 3.35
C ASN A 104 8.43 -14.66 2.67
N PRO A 105 9.61 -14.80 3.29
CA PRO A 105 10.74 -15.48 2.67
C PRO A 105 10.42 -16.97 2.41
N PRO A 106 10.86 -17.54 1.27
CA PRO A 106 11.69 -16.94 0.22
C PRO A 106 10.89 -16.24 -0.90
N SER A 107 9.57 -16.14 -0.77
CA SER A 107 8.69 -15.58 -1.79
C SER A 107 8.81 -14.05 -1.87
N VAL A 108 8.85 -13.54 -3.09
CA VAL A 108 8.68 -12.11 -3.36
C VAL A 108 7.20 -11.70 -3.37
N LEU A 109 6.28 -12.65 -3.43
CA LEU A 109 4.84 -12.40 -3.50
C LEU A 109 4.21 -12.53 -2.10
N ARG A 110 3.32 -11.61 -1.76
CA ARG A 110 2.55 -11.59 -0.53
C ARG A 110 1.08 -11.34 -0.87
N GLU A 111 0.25 -12.35 -0.66
CA GLU A 111 -1.20 -12.22 -0.78
C GLU A 111 -1.72 -11.36 0.37
N VAL A 112 -2.55 -10.37 0.04
CA VAL A 112 -3.15 -9.46 1.01
C VAL A 112 -4.63 -9.32 0.69
N GLU A 113 -5.46 -9.55 1.70
CA GLU A 113 -6.90 -9.31 1.64
C GLU A 113 -7.25 -8.11 2.51
N ILE A 114 -7.93 -7.13 1.90
CA ILE A 114 -8.36 -5.90 2.56
C ILE A 114 -9.88 -5.88 2.55
N PHE A 115 -10.48 -5.59 3.70
CA PHE A 115 -11.92 -5.42 3.81
C PHE A 115 -12.27 -3.95 4.00
N VAL A 116 -13.08 -3.41 3.09
CA VAL A 116 -13.62 -2.06 3.20
C VAL A 116 -15.07 -2.12 3.70
N PRO A 117 -15.37 -1.69 4.93
CA PRO A 117 -16.74 -1.60 5.43
C PRO A 117 -17.62 -0.71 4.58
N ARG A 118 -18.87 -1.14 4.36
CA ARG A 118 -19.89 -0.37 3.63
C ARG A 118 -20.10 1.02 4.23
N SER A 119 -20.00 1.15 5.55
CA SER A 119 -20.17 2.43 6.25
C SER A 119 -19.17 3.52 5.83
N PHE A 120 -18.05 3.16 5.18
CA PHE A 120 -17.12 4.14 4.60
C PHE A 120 -17.43 4.51 3.15
N LEU A 121 -18.41 3.86 2.54
CA LEU A 121 -18.92 4.12 1.19
C LEU A 121 -20.30 4.81 1.26
N GLU A 122 -20.52 5.55 2.35
CA GLU A 122 -21.68 6.40 2.57
C GLU A 122 -21.26 7.89 2.54
N PRO A 123 -22.09 8.80 2.00
CA PRO A 123 -23.35 8.51 1.31
C PRO A 123 -23.12 7.80 -0.04
N GLU A 124 -24.16 7.19 -0.59
CA GLU A 124 -24.11 6.52 -1.88
C GLU A 124 -23.54 7.40 -3.00
N GLY A 125 -22.78 6.78 -3.90
CA GLY A 125 -22.20 7.46 -5.04
C GLY A 125 -20.93 6.78 -5.52
N CYS A 126 -20.06 7.60 -6.10
CA CYS A 126 -18.76 7.14 -6.57
C CYS A 126 -17.69 7.39 -5.50
N HIS A 127 -17.00 6.33 -5.11
CA HIS A 127 -15.89 6.37 -4.17
C HIS A 127 -14.60 5.89 -4.83
N ARG A 128 -13.50 6.59 -4.54
CA ARG A 128 -12.15 6.13 -4.90
C ARG A 128 -11.50 5.48 -3.71
N ILE A 129 -11.25 4.18 -3.80
CA ILE A 129 -10.45 3.44 -2.81
C ILE A 129 -9.01 3.42 -3.30
N GLU A 130 -8.10 3.93 -2.49
CA GLU A 130 -6.66 3.88 -2.74
C GLU A 130 -5.99 3.04 -1.66
N VAL A 131 -5.23 2.03 -2.10
CA VAL A 131 -4.36 1.25 -1.21
C VAL A 131 -2.93 1.64 -1.50
N VAL A 132 -2.21 2.02 -0.46
CA VAL A 132 -0.81 2.44 -0.53
C VAL A 132 0.02 1.50 0.32
N VAL A 133 1.11 0.97 -0.24
CA VAL A 133 2.01 0.02 0.42
C VAL A 133 3.42 0.60 0.45
N SER A 134 4.07 0.54 1.62
CA SER A 134 5.44 1.03 1.86
C SER A 134 6.10 0.22 2.97
N SER A 135 7.44 0.26 3.10
CA SER A 135 8.11 -0.25 4.31
C SER A 135 7.81 0.59 5.55
N ALA A 136 7.60 1.90 5.37
CA ALA A 136 7.23 2.84 6.42
C ALA A 136 6.63 4.13 5.85
N PHE A 137 5.78 4.81 6.63
CA PHE A 137 5.18 6.09 6.26
C PHE A 137 5.74 7.25 7.09
N ALA A 138 5.81 8.44 6.50
CA ALA A 138 6.36 9.64 7.13
C ALA A 138 5.49 10.23 8.28
N GLY A 139 4.34 9.62 8.59
CA GLY A 139 3.46 10.05 9.66
C GLY A 139 2.35 9.02 9.95
N PRO A 140 1.55 9.22 11.00
CA PRO A 140 0.54 8.24 11.44
C PRO A 140 -0.63 8.08 10.45
N ILE A 141 -0.99 9.15 9.73
CA ILE A 141 -2.07 9.15 8.72
C ILE A 141 -1.58 9.50 7.31
N GLY A 142 -0.29 9.85 7.18
CA GLY A 142 0.28 10.35 5.94
C GLY A 142 0.39 9.29 4.86
N ARG A 143 0.17 9.70 3.61
CA ARG A 143 0.31 8.87 2.40
C ARG A 143 1.77 8.67 1.98
N ALA A 144 2.63 9.64 2.29
CA ALA A 144 4.01 9.65 1.81
C ALA A 144 4.87 8.60 2.52
N PRO A 145 5.71 7.84 1.78
CA PRO A 145 6.65 6.93 2.39
C PRO A 145 7.73 7.69 3.16
N GLN A 146 8.31 7.05 4.17
CA GLN A 146 9.46 7.60 4.89
C GLN A 146 10.69 7.69 3.99
N THR A 147 10.85 6.71 3.09
CA THR A 147 11.92 6.67 2.09
C THR A 147 11.36 7.04 0.73
N GLN A 148 11.97 8.02 0.06
CA GLN A 148 11.50 8.44 -1.27
C GLN A 148 11.53 7.27 -2.26
N GLY A 149 10.42 7.09 -2.98
CA GLY A 149 10.28 6.05 -3.98
C GLY A 149 9.87 4.68 -3.42
N ASP A 150 9.90 4.48 -2.10
CA ASP A 150 9.43 3.24 -1.46
C ASP A 150 7.90 3.23 -1.32
N VAL A 151 7.19 3.23 -2.43
CA VAL A 151 5.73 3.24 -2.40
C VAL A 151 5.14 2.55 -3.61
N ALA A 152 4.16 1.69 -3.37
CA ALA A 152 3.26 1.17 -4.38
C ALA A 152 1.84 1.68 -4.12
N THR A 153 1.06 1.87 -5.18
CA THR A 153 -0.31 2.36 -5.09
C THR A 153 -1.21 1.54 -6.00
N ALA A 154 -2.36 1.16 -5.47
CA ALA A 154 -3.45 0.50 -6.16
C ALA A 154 -4.73 1.31 -5.98
N THR A 155 -5.59 1.33 -7.00
CA THR A 155 -6.81 2.13 -6.99
C THR A 155 -7.97 1.33 -7.54
N TRP A 156 -9.11 1.46 -6.86
CA TRP A 156 -10.41 0.98 -7.31
C TRP A 156 -11.39 2.14 -7.30
N TRP A 157 -12.31 2.11 -8.26
CA TRP A 157 -13.47 2.98 -8.27
C TRP A 157 -14.70 2.15 -7.91
N VAL A 158 -15.44 2.58 -6.91
CA VAL A 158 -16.61 1.88 -6.39
C VAL A 158 -17.83 2.75 -6.57
N ILE A 159 -18.89 2.16 -7.12
CA ILE A 159 -20.22 2.73 -7.15
C ILE A 159 -21.02 2.05 -6.04
N SER A 160 -21.33 2.78 -4.97
CA SER A 160 -22.28 2.35 -3.95
C SER A 160 -23.69 2.77 -4.35
N ASP A 161 -24.63 1.82 -4.41
CA ASP A 161 -26.04 2.01 -4.78
C ASP A 161 -26.94 1.22 -3.85
N THR A 162 -28.06 1.79 -3.39
CA THR A 162 -29.13 1.06 -2.70
C THR A 162 -30.21 0.50 -3.62
N ASP A 163 -30.40 1.06 -4.81
CA ASP A 163 -31.60 0.79 -5.61
C ASP A 163 -31.42 -0.24 -6.73
N GLY A 164 -30.19 -0.69 -7.01
CA GLY A 164 -29.88 -1.81 -7.91
C GLY A 164 -30.31 -1.66 -9.38
N MET A 165 -31.08 -0.62 -9.73
CA MET A 165 -31.64 -0.40 -11.08
C MET A 165 -31.86 1.07 -11.44
N ASN A 166 -31.60 2.03 -10.56
CA ASN A 166 -31.68 3.45 -10.88
C ASN A 166 -30.29 3.98 -11.19
N GLY A 167 -29.89 3.88 -12.46
CA GLY A 167 -28.54 4.18 -12.97
C GLY A 167 -27.77 5.22 -12.17
N VAL A 168 -26.88 4.77 -11.30
CA VAL A 168 -25.98 5.65 -10.56
C VAL A 168 -25.14 6.44 -11.56
N ASP A 169 -25.00 7.74 -11.29
CA ASP A 169 -24.22 8.62 -12.15
C ASP A 169 -22.73 8.28 -12.07
N ALA A 170 -22.29 7.38 -12.94
CA ALA A 170 -20.89 6.99 -13.07
C ALA A 170 -19.98 8.15 -13.55
N ARG A 171 -20.51 9.35 -13.85
CA ARG A 171 -19.70 10.52 -14.23
C ARG A 171 -18.68 10.93 -13.17
N GLY A 172 -18.92 10.57 -11.90
CA GLY A 172 -17.97 10.77 -10.81
C GLY A 172 -16.80 9.77 -10.80
N CYS A 173 -16.97 8.59 -11.39
CA CYS A 173 -15.96 7.54 -11.44
C CYS A 173 -15.13 7.69 -12.72
N GLN A 174 -14.09 8.51 -12.68
CA GLN A 174 -13.18 8.71 -13.80
C GLN A 174 -11.92 7.88 -13.60
N LEU A 175 -11.75 6.85 -14.45
CA LEU A 175 -10.53 6.03 -14.52
C LEU A 175 -9.33 6.85 -14.97
#